data_AF-A0A1G9W5F9-F1
#
_entry.id   AF-A0A1G9W5F9-F1
#
_cell.length_a   1.000
_cell.length_b   1.000
_cell.length_c   1.000
_cell.angle_alpha   90.00
_cell.angle_beta   90.00
_cell.angle_gamma   90.00
#
_symmetry.space_group_name_H-M   'P 1'
#
loop_
_entity.id
_entity.type
_entity.pdbx_description
1 polymer ?
#
loop_
_entity_poly.entity_id
_entity_poly.type
_entity_poly.pdbx_seq_one_letter_code
_entity_poly.pdbx_strand_id
1 'polypeptide(L)'
;MEQVLSDLRYAAKNVGENHFRVVEDKRAAAAKVPPCMASGAILTPKIPGRAELTLITNRLQTRGWKIDSTLEVELTALSSGKWDIMLGAGPVPTEIAAQAGDNKGGIGISVTGVCKKLS
;
A
#
# COMPACT_ATOMS: atom_id res chain seq x y z
N MET A 1 -1.14 -13.38 0.68
CA MET A 1 -1.57 -12.24 -0.14
C MET A 1 -2.99 -11.79 0.22
N GLU A 2 -4.03 -12.63 0.10
CA GLU A 2 -5.42 -12.21 0.35
C GLU A 2 -5.66 -11.50 1.70
N GLN A 3 -5.13 -12.06 2.80
CA GLN A 3 -5.19 -11.40 4.11
C GLN A 3 -4.53 -10.02 4.12
N VAL A 4 -3.35 -9.89 3.48
CA VAL A 4 -2.61 -8.63 3.39
C VAL A 4 -3.42 -7.57 2.62
N LEU A 5 -4.05 -7.98 1.51
CA LEU A 5 -4.91 -7.10 0.73
C LEU A 5 -6.17 -6.70 1.51
N SER A 6 -6.72 -7.61 2.30
CA SER A 6 -7.85 -7.34 3.20
C SER A 6 -7.48 -6.31 4.27
N ASP A 7 -6.32 -6.46 4.91
CA ASP A 7 -5.81 -5.53 5.92
C ASP A 7 -5.57 -4.13 5.33
N LEU A 8 -4.98 -4.05 4.13
CA LEU A 8 -4.79 -2.80 3.40
C LEU A 8 -6.11 -2.11 3.06
N ARG A 9 -7.10 -2.87 2.56
CA ARG A 9 -8.45 -2.32 2.29
C ARG A 9 -9.12 -1.83 3.57
N TYR A 10 -8.94 -2.53 4.69
CA TYR A 10 -9.43 -2.10 5.99
C TYR A 10 -8.75 -0.80 6.46
N ALA A 11 -7.42 -0.72 6.35
CA ALA A 11 -6.64 0.43 6.78
C ALA A 11 -6.94 1.68 5.93
N ALA A 12 -7.18 1.50 4.63
CA ALA A 12 -7.48 2.55 3.66
C ALA A 12 -8.90 3.15 3.77
N LYS A 13 -9.80 2.58 4.61
CA LYS A 13 -11.19 3.08 4.71
C LYS A 13 -11.21 4.57 5.07
N ASN A 14 -11.97 5.37 4.33
CA ASN A 14 -12.08 6.82 4.53
C ASN A 14 -10.77 7.60 4.37
N VAL A 15 -9.76 7.03 3.70
CA VAL A 15 -8.59 7.76 3.21
C VAL A 15 -8.74 7.86 1.70
N GLY A 16 -9.08 9.05 1.19
CA GLY A 16 -9.17 9.30 -0.26
C GLY A 16 -10.39 8.75 -1.00
N GLU A 17 -10.33 8.75 -2.33
CA GLU A 17 -11.40 8.35 -3.26
C GLU A 17 -11.59 6.82 -3.36
N ASN A 18 -11.72 6.18 -2.21
CA ASN A 18 -12.24 4.82 -2.09
C ASN A 18 -11.34 3.71 -2.67
N HIS A 19 -10.51 3.22 -1.74
CA HIS A 19 -9.91 1.88 -1.67
C HIS A 19 -8.52 1.74 -2.30
N PHE A 20 -7.68 0.96 -1.61
CA PHE A 20 -6.43 0.46 -2.15
C PHE A 20 -6.69 -0.23 -3.50
N ARG A 21 -6.12 0.32 -4.57
CA ARG A 21 -6.15 -0.28 -5.90
C ARG A 21 -4.87 -1.07 -6.11
N VAL A 22 -5.01 -2.39 -6.25
CA VAL A 22 -3.90 -3.28 -6.63
C VAL A 22 -3.52 -2.97 -8.08
N VAL A 23 -2.30 -2.50 -8.28
CA VAL A 23 -1.61 -2.56 -9.57
C VAL A 23 -0.93 -3.93 -9.60
N GLU A 24 -1.54 -4.85 -10.35
CA GLU A 24 -1.20 -6.27 -10.36
C GLU A 24 0.26 -6.55 -10.72
N ASP A 25 0.87 -7.55 -10.07
CA ASP A 25 2.18 -8.08 -10.46
C ASP A 25 2.05 -8.94 -11.73
N LYS A 26 2.16 -8.27 -12.88
CA LYS A 26 2.11 -8.90 -14.20
C LYS A 26 3.13 -10.04 -14.38
N ARG A 27 4.25 -10.02 -13.65
CA ARG A 27 5.25 -11.10 -13.72
C ARG A 27 4.77 -12.35 -12.98
N ALA A 28 4.21 -12.21 -11.78
CA ALA A 28 3.67 -13.34 -11.04
C ALA A 28 2.49 -13.99 -11.79
N ALA A 29 1.60 -13.18 -12.36
CA ALA A 29 0.50 -13.64 -13.20
C ALA A 29 1.00 -14.42 -14.44
N ALA A 30 1.99 -13.90 -15.16
CA ALA A 30 2.59 -14.58 -16.30
C ALA A 30 3.30 -15.89 -15.93
N ALA A 31 3.90 -15.95 -14.74
CA ALA A 31 4.67 -17.10 -14.28
C ALA A 31 3.85 -18.14 -13.49
N LYS A 32 2.53 -17.93 -13.32
CA LYS A 32 1.62 -18.79 -12.52
C LYS A 32 2.13 -19.09 -11.10
N VAL A 33 2.88 -18.17 -10.52
CA VAL A 33 3.32 -18.24 -9.12
C VAL A 33 2.39 -17.38 -8.26
N PRO A 34 2.10 -17.79 -7.02
CA PRO A 34 1.34 -16.95 -6.10
C PRO A 34 1.99 -15.56 -6.02
N PRO A 35 1.22 -14.46 -6.15
CA PRO A 35 1.80 -13.13 -6.10
C PRO A 35 2.45 -12.89 -4.72
N CYS A 36 3.75 -12.66 -4.73
CA CYS A 36 4.58 -12.26 -3.58
C CYS A 36 4.61 -10.76 -3.42
N MET A 37 4.32 -10.06 -4.50
CA MET A 37 4.43 -8.62 -4.60
C MET A 37 3.10 -8.08 -5.07
N ALA A 38 2.73 -6.95 -4.52
CA ALA A 38 1.61 -6.17 -5.02
C ALA A 38 1.96 -4.71 -4.82
N SER A 39 1.76 -3.90 -5.85
CA SER A 39 1.86 -2.45 -5.71
C SER A 39 0.46 -1.87 -5.75
N GLY A 40 0.29 -0.66 -5.25
CA GLY A 40 -0.97 0.04 -5.38
C GLY A 40 -0.92 1.45 -4.85
N ALA A 41 -2.07 2.11 -4.89
CA ALA A 41 -2.20 3.47 -4.40
C ALA A 41 -3.58 3.71 -3.80
N ILE A 42 -3.63 4.69 -2.90
CA ILE A 42 -4.85 5.34 -2.41
C ILE A 42 -4.79 6.77 -2.90
N LEU A 43 -5.65 7.16 -3.85
CA LEU A 43 -5.70 8.53 -4.37
C LEU A 43 -6.53 9.43 -3.47
N THR A 44 -6.09 10.68 -3.30
CA THR A 44 -6.70 11.64 -2.38
C THR A 44 -6.93 13.01 -3.05
N PRO A 45 -8.06 13.69 -2.78
CA PRO A 45 -8.33 15.04 -3.32
C PRO A 45 -7.30 16.11 -2.90
N LYS A 46 -6.57 15.87 -1.81
CA LYS A 46 -5.48 16.71 -1.29
C LYS A 46 -4.22 15.87 -1.15
N ILE A 47 -3.05 16.51 -1.12
CA ILE A 47 -1.79 15.81 -0.83
C ILE A 47 -1.86 15.28 0.62
N PRO A 48 -1.79 13.94 0.83
CA PRO A 48 -1.86 13.35 2.16
C PRO A 48 -0.54 13.61 2.90
N GLY A 49 -0.62 13.72 4.22
CA GLY A 49 0.54 13.96 5.07
C GLY A 49 0.60 12.97 6.23
N ARG A 50 1.27 13.42 7.30
CA ARG A 50 1.51 12.59 8.49
C ARG A 50 0.23 12.06 9.13
N ALA A 51 -0.85 12.85 9.12
CA ALA A 51 -2.11 12.47 9.76
C ALA A 51 -2.75 11.26 9.07
N GLU A 52 -2.86 11.29 7.75
CA GLU A 52 -3.40 10.17 6.96
C GLU A 52 -2.53 8.93 7.07
N LEU A 53 -1.20 9.09 7.04
CA LEU A 53 -0.27 7.97 7.19
C LEU A 53 -0.34 7.35 8.60
N THR A 54 -0.47 8.18 9.64
CA THR A 54 -0.67 7.73 11.03
C THR A 54 -1.99 6.96 11.16
N LEU A 55 -3.06 7.41 10.51
CA LEU A 55 -4.34 6.72 10.54
C LEU A 55 -4.25 5.32 9.91
N ILE A 56 -3.60 5.19 8.75
CA ILE A 56 -3.42 3.91 8.07
C ILE A 56 -2.56 2.96 8.91
N THR A 57 -1.40 3.44 9.37
CA THR A 57 -0.45 2.64 10.15
C THR A 57 -1.07 2.16 11.46
N ASN A 58 -1.79 3.02 12.20
CA ASN A 58 -2.51 2.62 13.41
C ASN A 58 -3.53 1.49 13.13
N ARG A 59 -4.26 1.55 12.01
CA ARG A 59 -5.22 0.50 11.63
C ARG A 59 -4.55 -0.79 11.17
N LEU A 60 -3.38 -0.72 10.57
CA LEU A 60 -2.57 -1.91 10.28
C LEU A 60 -2.05 -2.52 11.59
N GLN A 61 -1.64 -1.70 12.55
CA GLN A 61 -1.21 -2.19 13.86
C GLN A 61 -2.32 -2.92 14.62
N THR A 62 -3.59 -2.49 14.53
CA THR A 62 -4.72 -3.24 15.11
C THR A 62 -4.95 -4.61 14.45
N ARG A 63 -4.35 -4.84 13.29
CA ARG A 63 -4.35 -6.12 12.55
C ARG A 63 -3.06 -6.93 12.74
N GLY A 64 -2.17 -6.49 13.64
CA GLY A 64 -0.94 -7.21 13.99
C GLY A 64 0.29 -6.82 13.17
N TRP A 65 0.21 -5.78 12.35
CA TRP A 65 1.39 -5.22 11.68
C TRP A 65 2.25 -4.43 12.67
N LYS A 66 3.56 -4.51 12.52
CA LYS A 66 4.51 -3.74 13.32
C LYS A 66 5.15 -2.68 12.46
N ILE A 67 5.36 -1.48 12.98
CA ILE A 67 6.10 -0.45 12.26
C ILE A 67 7.59 -0.73 12.51
N ASP A 68 8.36 -0.90 11.44
CA ASP A 68 9.79 -1.25 11.53
C ASP A 68 10.70 -0.01 11.55
N SER A 69 10.18 1.14 11.14
CA SER A 69 10.90 2.42 11.08
C SER A 69 10.19 3.54 11.86
N THR A 70 10.84 4.69 11.99
CA THR A 70 10.12 5.92 12.33
C THR A 70 9.07 6.19 11.25
N LEU A 71 7.90 6.71 11.65
CA LEU A 71 6.86 7.13 10.71
C LEU A 71 7.33 8.41 10.00
N GLU A 72 7.81 8.25 8.77
CA GLU A 72 8.17 9.33 7.87
C GLU A 72 7.14 9.40 6.74
N VAL A 73 6.79 10.62 6.31
CA VAL A 73 5.71 10.85 5.35
C VAL A 73 6.08 10.28 3.99
N GLU A 74 7.36 10.40 3.63
CA GLU A 74 7.96 9.93 2.40
C GLU A 74 8.03 8.41 2.35
N LEU A 75 8.31 7.76 3.50
CA LEU A 75 8.43 6.32 3.58
C LEU A 75 8.21 5.77 5.00
N THR A 76 7.26 4.86 5.16
CA THR A 76 7.05 4.10 6.39
C THR A 76 6.98 2.60 6.06
N ALA A 77 7.77 1.80 6.75
CA ALA A 77 7.78 0.34 6.60
C ALA A 77 7.01 -0.36 7.74
N LEU A 78 6.23 -1.39 7.39
CA LEU A 78 5.54 -2.25 8.34
C LEU A 78 5.74 -3.74 8.00
N SER A 79 5.87 -4.59 9.02
CA SER A 79 6.01 -6.03 8.86
C SER A 79 4.91 -6.83 9.57
N SER A 80 4.56 -7.99 9.01
CA SER A 80 3.70 -8.99 9.62
C SER A 80 4.09 -10.39 9.13
N GLY A 81 4.81 -11.13 9.98
CA GLY A 81 5.28 -12.48 9.68
C GLY A 81 6.28 -12.51 8.52
N LYS A 82 5.83 -12.90 7.33
CA LYS A 82 6.66 -13.00 6.11
C LYS A 82 6.40 -11.88 5.10
N TRP A 83 5.63 -10.87 5.51
CA TRP A 83 5.14 -9.80 4.66
C TRP A 83 5.63 -8.46 5.18
N ASP A 84 6.04 -7.61 4.24
CA ASP A 84 6.42 -6.22 4.46
C ASP A 84 5.52 -5.33 3.59
N ILE A 85 5.18 -4.16 4.13
CA ILE A 85 4.48 -3.09 3.46
C ILE A 85 5.35 -1.83 3.54
N MET A 86 5.56 -1.18 2.41
CA MET A 86 6.11 0.16 2.33
C MET A 86 4.98 1.13 1.93
N LEU A 87 4.79 2.18 2.72
CA LEU A 87 3.85 3.26 2.48
C LEU A 87 4.60 4.56 2.26
N GLY A 88 4.18 5.37 1.29
CA GLY A 88 4.70 6.73 1.11
C GLY A 88 3.59 7.67 0.66
N ALA A 89 3.49 8.84 1.27
CA ALA A 89 2.48 9.84 0.97
C ALA A 89 3.09 10.99 0.16
N GLY A 90 2.40 11.44 -0.89
CA GLY A 90 2.93 12.49 -1.75
C GLY A 90 1.96 12.99 -2.80
N PRO A 91 2.40 13.95 -3.65
CA PRO A 91 1.63 14.38 -4.81
C PRO A 91 1.43 13.23 -5.80
N VAL A 92 0.39 13.32 -6.62
CA VAL A 92 0.21 12.38 -7.74
C VAL A 92 1.40 12.52 -8.68
N PRO A 93 2.14 11.43 -8.99
CA PRO A 93 3.22 11.47 -9.97
C PRO A 93 2.69 11.86 -11.35
N THR A 94 3.45 12.69 -12.08
CA THR A 94 3.08 13.20 -13.40
C THR A 94 2.73 12.08 -14.39
N GLU A 95 3.37 10.92 -14.24
CA GLU A 95 3.20 9.72 -15.08
C GLU A 95 1.80 9.11 -14.98
N ILE A 96 1.11 9.30 -13.85
CA ILE A 96 -0.24 8.76 -13.62
C ILE A 96 -1.29 9.86 -13.46
N ALA A 97 -0.92 11.13 -13.64
CA ALA A 97 -1.82 12.28 -13.49
C ALA A 97 -3.08 12.15 -14.35
N ALA A 98 -2.97 11.66 -15.59
CA ALA A 98 -4.11 11.43 -16.48
C ALA A 98 -5.11 10.38 -15.96
N GLN A 99 -4.66 9.46 -15.10
CA GLN A 99 -5.48 8.40 -14.50
C GLN A 99 -6.01 8.80 -13.12
N ALA A 100 -5.52 9.90 -12.55
CA ALA A 100 -5.82 10.32 -11.20
C ALA A 100 -7.09 11.20 -11.10
N GLY A 101 -7.64 11.67 -12.22
CA GLY A 101 -8.79 12.57 -12.22
C GLY A 101 -8.48 13.88 -11.47
N ASP A 102 -9.37 14.29 -10.57
CA ASP A 102 -9.21 15.52 -9.78
C ASP A 102 -8.33 15.33 -8.52
N ASN A 103 -7.77 14.14 -8.30
CA ASN A 103 -6.95 13.85 -7.14
C ASN A 103 -5.59 14.55 -7.23
N LYS A 104 -5.18 15.19 -6.13
CA LYS A 104 -3.92 15.97 -6.04
C LYS A 104 -2.78 15.18 -5.39
N GLY A 105 -3.10 14.14 -4.64
CA GLY A 105 -2.10 13.30 -4.01
C GLY A 105 -2.51 11.85 -3.89
N GLY A 106 -1.67 11.09 -3.19
CA GLY A 106 -2.01 9.74 -2.80
C GLY A 106 -0.99 9.13 -1.87
N ILE A 107 -1.31 7.92 -1.41
CA ILE A 107 -0.43 7.06 -0.64
C ILE A 107 -0.05 5.89 -1.53
N GLY A 108 1.21 5.86 -1.95
CA GLY A 108 1.82 4.74 -2.65
C GLY A 108 2.07 3.59 -1.70
N ILE A 109 1.80 2.38 -2.17
CA ILE A 109 1.84 1.15 -1.37
C ILE A 109 2.61 0.11 -2.16
N SER A 110 3.63 -0.47 -1.54
CA SER A 110 4.32 -1.66 -2.03
C SER A 110 4.19 -2.75 -0.98
N VAL A 111 3.80 -3.94 -1.40
CA VAL A 111 3.71 -5.14 -0.58
C VAL A 111 4.72 -6.13 -1.10
N THR A 112 5.54 -6.68 -0.22
CA THR A 112 6.49 -7.75 -0.54
C THR A 112 6.35 -8.88 0.46
N GLY A 113 6.43 -10.12 0.01
CA GLY A 113 6.45 -11.29 0.87
C GLY A 113 7.40 -12.36 0.38
N VAL A 114 7.83 -13.23 1.29
CA VAL A 114 8.72 -14.35 0.95
C VAL A 114 7.93 -15.47 0.27
N CYS A 115 7.98 -15.51 -1.06
CA CYS A 115 7.56 -16.70 -1.82
C CYS A 115 8.72 -17.68 -1.92
N LYS A 116 8.63 -18.82 -1.22
CA LYS A 116 9.38 -20.00 -1.67
C LYS A 116 8.65 -20.57 -2.88
N LYS A 117 9.39 -20.90 -3.95
CA LYS A 117 8.91 -21.81 -4.98
C LYS A 117 8.56 -23.11 -4.25
N LEU A 118 7.33 -23.60 -4.36
CA LEU A 118 7.02 -24.97 -3.95
C LEU A 118 7.85 -25.86 -4.89
N SER A 119 8.91 -26.44 -4.33
CA SER A 119 9.75 -27.45 -4.95
C SER A 119 8.97 -28.75 -5.10
#